data_AF-A0A519QLE8-F1
#
_entry.id   AF-A0A519QLE8-F1
#
_cell.length_a   1.000
_cell.length_b   1.000
_cell.length_c   1.000
_cell.angle_alpha   90.00
_cell.angle_beta   90.00
_cell.angle_gamma   90.00
#
_symmetry.space_group_name_H-M   'P 1'
#
loop_
_entity.id
_entity.type
_entity.pdbx_description
1 polymer ?
#
loop_
_entity_poly.entity_id
_entity_poly.type
_entity_poly.pdbx_seq_one_letter_code
_entity_poly.pdbx_strand_id
1 'polypeptide(L)'
;MDHRRRQRGSAAQHRFRAHARNAARAEGVGPVSIDRSELHDAAQKAFPADQLKPARETSWPLIAEMGWLLLPLPEDAGGLGLGRDSSAAIHFELGKVLSTAPLIPALLTVQALAAADELADQASWIERATTGELITTNLLPAAVEVTN
;
A
#
# COMPACT_ATOMS: atom_id res chain seq x y z
N MET A 1 25.03 -10.24 9.45
CA MET A 1 24.30 -10.27 8.17
C MET A 1 23.26 -9.14 8.01
N ASP A 2 23.28 -8.07 8.83
CA ASP A 2 22.16 -7.11 8.94
C ASP A 2 22.36 -5.73 8.27
N HIS A 3 23.57 -5.41 7.76
CA HIS A 3 23.83 -4.07 7.22
C HIS A 3 23.35 -3.85 5.77
N ARG A 4 23.27 -4.90 4.95
CA ARG A 4 22.85 -4.78 3.53
C ARG A 4 21.34 -4.65 3.33
N ARG A 5 20.53 -5.13 4.30
CA ARG A 5 19.05 -5.08 4.24
C ARG A 5 18.55 -3.67 4.58
N ARG A 6 19.12 -3.04 5.62
CA ARG A 6 18.85 -1.65 6.02
C ARG A 6 19.18 -0.62 4.93
N GLN A 7 20.27 -0.81 4.20
CA GLN A 7 20.68 0.13 3.13
C GLN A 7 19.78 0.07 1.89
N ARG A 8 19.17 -1.09 1.58
CA ARG A 8 18.30 -1.23 0.40
C ARG A 8 16.91 -0.61 0.59
N GLY A 9 16.29 -0.79 1.77
CA GLY A 9 15.00 -0.15 2.10
C GLY A 9 15.08 1.38 2.15
N SER A 10 16.16 1.90 2.75
CA SER A 10 16.45 3.33 2.84
C SER A 10 16.62 3.99 1.45
N ALA A 11 17.27 3.30 0.50
CA ALA A 11 17.49 3.83 -0.84
C ALA A 11 16.21 3.89 -1.69
N ALA A 12 15.29 2.92 -1.55
CA ALA A 12 14.01 2.92 -2.25
C ALA A 12 13.06 4.01 -1.71
N GLN A 13 12.95 4.12 -0.38
CA GLN A 13 12.19 5.20 0.28
C GLN A 13 12.75 6.59 -0.03
N HIS A 14 14.08 6.74 -0.10
CA HIS A 14 14.71 8.00 -0.47
C HIS A 14 14.44 8.39 -1.94
N ARG A 15 14.49 7.43 -2.87
CA ARG A 15 14.17 7.66 -4.30
C ARG A 15 12.71 8.01 -4.51
N PHE A 16 11.80 7.37 -3.80
CA PHE A 16 10.36 7.62 -3.85
C PHE A 16 10.00 9.01 -3.32
N ARG A 17 10.50 9.38 -2.13
CA ARG A 17 10.36 10.74 -1.58
C ARG A 17 10.97 11.80 -2.50
N ALA A 18 12.07 11.49 -3.17
CA ALA A 18 12.68 12.41 -4.14
C ALA A 18 11.80 12.61 -5.39
N HIS A 19 11.14 11.55 -5.89
CA HIS A 19 10.26 11.66 -7.06
C HIS A 19 8.98 12.42 -6.75
N ALA A 20 8.31 12.12 -5.62
CA ALA A 20 7.13 12.85 -5.15
C ALA A 20 7.42 14.34 -4.88
N ARG A 21 8.58 14.66 -4.27
CA ARG A 21 8.99 16.06 -4.04
C ARG A 21 9.35 16.82 -5.32
N ASN A 22 9.95 16.16 -6.33
CA ASN A 22 10.31 16.81 -7.58
C ASN A 22 9.08 17.10 -8.45
N ALA A 23 8.06 16.23 -8.42
CA ALA A 23 6.75 16.51 -9.02
C ALA A 23 6.06 17.68 -8.30
N ALA A 24 6.08 17.73 -6.97
CA ALA A 24 5.48 18.81 -6.18
C ALA A 24 6.14 20.19 -6.39
N ARG A 25 7.45 20.24 -6.68
CA ARG A 25 8.18 21.49 -6.93
C ARG A 25 7.83 22.16 -8.26
N ALA A 26 7.28 21.40 -9.22
CA ALA A 26 6.86 21.93 -10.51
C ALA A 26 5.48 22.63 -10.46
N GLU A 27 4.65 22.35 -9.44
CA GLU A 27 3.21 22.65 -9.48
C GLU A 27 2.72 23.64 -8.42
N GLY A 28 3.49 23.99 -7.37
CA GLY A 28 3.19 25.16 -6.52
C GLY A 28 1.84 25.15 -5.78
N VAL A 29 1.30 24.01 -5.38
CA VAL A 29 0.01 23.87 -4.65
C VAL A 29 0.20 23.08 -3.34
N GLY A 30 -0.70 23.28 -2.37
CA GLY A 30 -0.70 22.78 -0.98
C GLY A 30 -0.66 21.24 -0.78
N PRO A 31 -1.17 20.69 0.35
CA PRO A 31 -0.96 19.29 0.71
C PRO A 31 -1.39 18.36 -0.44
N VAL A 32 -0.48 17.46 -0.81
CA VAL A 32 -0.55 16.60 -2.01
C VAL A 32 -1.77 15.68 -1.90
N SER A 33 -2.85 16.00 -2.62
CA SER A 33 -3.98 15.09 -2.79
C SER A 33 -3.84 14.39 -4.15
N ILE A 34 -3.53 13.10 -4.13
CA ILE A 34 -3.55 12.28 -5.35
C ILE A 34 -5.01 12.10 -5.78
N ASP A 35 -5.34 12.50 -7.00
CA ASP A 35 -6.71 12.35 -7.49
C ASP A 35 -7.07 10.88 -7.78
N ARG A 36 -8.36 10.55 -7.66
CA ARG A 36 -8.88 9.21 -7.95
C ARG A 36 -8.59 8.78 -9.39
N SER A 37 -8.65 9.71 -10.35
CA SER A 37 -8.34 9.39 -11.76
C SER A 37 -6.89 8.96 -11.95
N GLU A 38 -5.95 9.62 -11.27
CA GLU A 38 -4.52 9.27 -11.31
C GLU A 38 -4.26 7.86 -10.78
N LEU A 39 -4.99 7.43 -9.75
CA LEU A 39 -4.88 6.07 -9.21
C LEU A 39 -5.41 5.01 -10.18
N HIS A 40 -6.51 5.32 -10.90
CA HIS A 40 -6.99 4.45 -11.98
C HIS A 40 -5.96 4.33 -13.09
N ASP A 41 -5.41 5.45 -13.55
CA ASP A 41 -4.42 5.48 -14.64
C ASP A 41 -3.13 4.74 -14.25
N ALA A 42 -2.64 4.97 -13.03
CA ALA A 42 -1.48 4.26 -12.49
C ALA A 42 -1.73 2.75 -12.42
N ALA A 43 -2.92 2.33 -11.98
CA ALA A 43 -3.25 0.92 -11.88
C ALA A 43 -3.44 0.26 -13.25
N GLN A 44 -4.07 0.94 -14.22
CA GLN A 44 -4.20 0.45 -15.60
C GLN A 44 -2.84 0.31 -16.29
N LYS A 45 -1.92 1.26 -16.04
CA LYS A 45 -0.56 1.18 -16.58
C LYS A 45 0.25 0.04 -15.97
N ALA A 46 0.10 -0.19 -14.66
CA ALA A 46 0.77 -1.28 -13.96
C ALA A 46 0.17 -2.66 -14.29
N PHE A 47 -1.15 -2.72 -14.51
CA PHE A 47 -1.93 -3.93 -14.75
C PHE A 47 -2.88 -3.72 -15.95
N PRO A 48 -2.37 -3.83 -17.18
CA PRO A 48 -3.17 -3.58 -18.37
C PRO A 48 -4.23 -4.68 -18.56
N ALA A 49 -5.42 -4.28 -19.03
CA ALA A 49 -6.61 -5.14 -19.11
C ALA A 49 -6.49 -6.32 -20.10
N ASP A 50 -5.53 -6.27 -21.02
CA ASP A 50 -5.24 -7.35 -21.97
C ASP A 50 -4.43 -8.50 -21.34
N GLN A 51 -3.93 -8.33 -20.11
CA GLN A 51 -3.18 -9.34 -19.36
C GLN A 51 -3.98 -9.84 -18.15
N LEU A 52 -4.83 -10.83 -18.39
CA LEU A 52 -5.60 -11.47 -17.32
C LEU A 52 -4.75 -12.39 -16.46
N LYS A 53 -5.08 -12.45 -15.17
CA LYS A 53 -4.45 -13.28 -14.13
C LYS A 53 -2.93 -13.12 -14.10
N PRO A 54 -2.41 -11.89 -13.92
CA PRO A 54 -0.98 -11.69 -13.82
C PRO A 54 -0.41 -12.53 -12.67
N ALA A 55 0.81 -13.04 -12.88
CA ALA A 55 1.49 -13.87 -11.88
C ALA A 55 1.62 -13.11 -10.56
N ARG A 56 1.36 -13.78 -9.45
CA ARG A 56 1.41 -13.14 -8.12
C ARG A 56 2.82 -12.68 -7.78
N GLU A 57 3.82 -13.45 -8.20
CA GLU A 57 5.24 -13.26 -7.95
C GLU A 57 5.78 -11.97 -8.58
N THR A 58 5.14 -11.49 -9.65
CA THR A 58 5.45 -10.21 -10.29
C THR A 58 4.53 -9.10 -9.80
N SER A 59 3.25 -9.40 -9.59
CA SER A 59 2.25 -8.42 -9.18
C SER A 59 2.50 -7.87 -7.77
N TRP A 60 2.89 -8.73 -6.82
CA TRP A 60 3.02 -8.33 -5.42
C TRP A 60 4.19 -7.37 -5.16
N PRO A 61 5.42 -7.62 -5.67
CA PRO A 61 6.50 -6.65 -5.58
C PRO A 61 6.16 -5.32 -6.26
N LEU A 62 5.48 -5.36 -7.40
CA LEU A 62 5.06 -4.16 -8.11
C LEU A 62 4.09 -3.31 -7.28
N ILE A 63 3.09 -3.93 -6.64
CA ILE A 63 2.15 -3.24 -5.74
C ILE A 63 2.89 -2.53 -4.59
N ALA A 64 3.88 -3.19 -4.00
CA ALA A 64 4.69 -2.59 -2.93
C ALA A 64 5.57 -1.45 -3.46
N GLU A 65 6.19 -1.61 -4.64
CA GLU A 65 7.02 -0.58 -5.30
C GLU A 65 6.20 0.67 -5.67
N MET A 66 4.96 0.48 -6.12
CA MET A 66 4.02 1.57 -6.41
C MET A 66 3.54 2.30 -5.15
N GLY A 67 3.90 1.83 -3.95
CA GLY A 67 3.54 2.46 -2.68
C GLY A 67 2.08 2.27 -2.27
N TRP A 68 1.33 1.38 -2.93
CA TRP A 68 -0.10 1.23 -2.68
C TRP A 68 -0.41 0.69 -1.27
N LEU A 69 0.55 0.02 -0.63
CA LEU A 69 0.41 -0.45 0.75
C LEU A 69 0.49 0.69 1.79
N LEU A 70 0.96 1.87 1.39
CA LEU A 70 1.01 3.08 2.24
C LEU A 70 -0.29 3.90 2.18
N LEU A 71 -1.21 3.57 1.27
CA LEU A 71 -2.46 4.32 1.06
C LEU A 71 -3.20 4.59 2.37
N PRO A 72 -3.59 3.57 3.16
CA PRO A 72 -4.41 3.79 4.34
C PRO A 72 -3.60 4.18 5.58
N LEU A 73 -2.27 4.21 5.49
CA LEU A 73 -1.42 4.52 6.62
C LEU A 73 -1.48 6.04 6.87
N PRO A 74 -1.69 6.51 8.11
CA PRO A 74 -1.65 7.92 8.45
C PRO A 74 -0.32 8.60 8.05
N GLU A 75 -0.38 9.88 7.70
CA GLU A 75 0.80 10.65 7.26
C GLU A 75 1.87 10.79 8.36
N ASP A 76 1.44 10.93 9.62
CA ASP A 76 2.32 10.99 10.80
C ASP A 76 3.06 9.67 11.06
N ALA A 77 2.46 8.54 10.65
CA ALA A 77 3.09 7.23 10.60
C ALA A 77 3.90 6.98 9.31
N GLY A 78 4.01 7.98 8.42
CA GLY A 78 4.78 7.90 7.18
C GLY A 78 4.03 7.35 5.97
N GLY A 79 2.70 7.32 6.03
CA GLY A 79 1.82 6.89 4.95
C GLY A 79 1.33 8.01 4.04
N LEU A 80 0.26 7.74 3.30
CA LEU A 80 -0.37 8.68 2.36
C LEU A 80 -1.69 9.26 2.88
N GLY A 81 -2.24 8.75 3.99
CA GLY A 81 -3.49 9.24 4.57
C GLY A 81 -4.71 9.11 3.64
N LEU A 82 -4.64 8.24 2.62
CA LEU A 82 -5.67 8.07 1.60
C LEU A 82 -6.72 7.03 2.01
N GLY A 83 -7.98 7.40 1.80
CA GLY A 83 -9.13 6.64 2.29
C GLY A 83 -9.58 5.48 1.41
N ARG A 84 -10.80 5.01 1.69
CA ARG A 84 -11.44 3.88 0.99
C ARG A 84 -11.64 4.15 -0.49
N ASP A 85 -11.91 5.39 -0.89
CA ASP A 85 -12.13 5.75 -2.29
C ASP A 85 -10.88 5.55 -3.15
N SER A 86 -9.73 6.01 -2.66
CA SER A 86 -8.42 5.78 -3.31
C SER A 86 -8.07 4.30 -3.39
N SER A 87 -8.35 3.56 -2.31
CA SER A 87 -8.18 2.11 -2.31
C SER A 87 -9.11 1.44 -3.33
N ALA A 88 -10.37 1.86 -3.43
CA ALA A 88 -11.37 1.28 -4.33
C ALA A 88 -10.99 1.46 -5.80
N ALA A 89 -10.40 2.59 -6.19
CA ALA A 89 -9.90 2.83 -7.55
C ALA A 89 -8.91 1.74 -8.00
N ILE A 90 -7.95 1.41 -7.15
CA ILE A 90 -6.95 0.38 -7.45
C ILE A 90 -7.57 -1.01 -7.47
N HIS A 91 -8.41 -1.33 -6.49
CA HIS A 91 -9.09 -2.64 -6.46
C HIS A 91 -9.97 -2.87 -7.68
N PHE A 92 -10.62 -1.81 -8.19
CA PHE A 92 -11.43 -1.89 -9.39
C PHE A 92 -10.60 -2.30 -10.61
N GLU A 93 -9.44 -1.68 -10.80
CA GLU A 93 -8.53 -2.04 -11.91
C GLU A 93 -7.91 -3.44 -11.73
N LEU A 94 -7.49 -3.79 -10.50
CA LEU A 94 -7.01 -5.14 -10.20
C LEU A 94 -8.08 -6.22 -10.42
N GLY A 95 -9.36 -5.88 -10.23
CA GLY A 95 -10.50 -6.74 -10.52
C GLY A 95 -10.67 -7.02 -12.01
N LYS A 96 -10.45 -6.02 -12.89
CA LYS A 96 -10.53 -6.18 -14.36
C LYS A 96 -9.53 -7.20 -14.88
N VAL A 97 -8.34 -7.25 -14.28
CA VAL A 97 -7.29 -8.21 -14.65
C VAL A 97 -7.35 -9.52 -13.86
N LEU A 98 -8.33 -9.71 -12.97
CA LEU A 98 -8.42 -10.90 -12.09
C LEU A 98 -7.13 -11.14 -11.29
N SER A 99 -6.52 -10.07 -10.77
CA SER A 99 -5.30 -10.17 -9.97
C SER A 99 -5.55 -11.00 -8.72
N THR A 100 -4.59 -11.88 -8.40
CA THR A 100 -4.60 -12.70 -7.18
C THR A 100 -3.76 -12.09 -6.06
N ALA A 101 -3.24 -10.88 -6.26
CA ALA A 101 -2.48 -10.18 -5.23
C ALA A 101 -3.36 -9.87 -4.02
N PRO A 102 -2.89 -10.11 -2.79
CA PRO A 102 -3.69 -9.98 -1.58
C PRO A 102 -3.79 -8.51 -1.11
N LEU A 103 -4.15 -7.57 -1.99
CA LEU A 103 -4.13 -6.14 -1.67
C LEU A 103 -5.14 -5.77 -0.57
N ILE A 104 -6.39 -6.23 -0.67
CA ILE A 104 -7.44 -5.95 0.33
C ILE A 104 -6.99 -6.34 1.75
N PRO A 105 -6.61 -7.61 2.02
CA PRO A 105 -6.18 -8.00 3.36
C PRO A 105 -4.88 -7.28 3.78
N ALA A 106 -3.99 -6.93 2.85
CA ALA A 106 -2.79 -6.15 3.17
C ALA A 106 -3.11 -4.74 3.67
N LEU A 107 -4.01 -4.01 2.99
CA LEU A 107 -4.43 -2.67 3.42
C LEU A 107 -5.13 -2.71 4.78
N LEU A 108 -5.97 -3.73 5.01
CA LEU A 108 -6.61 -3.93 6.32
C LEU A 108 -5.58 -4.22 7.41
N THR A 109 -4.55 -5.01 7.13
CA THR A 109 -3.46 -5.25 8.10
C THR A 109 -2.70 -3.96 8.41
N VAL A 110 -2.39 -3.13 7.41
CA VAL A 110 -1.72 -1.84 7.65
C VAL A 110 -2.57 -0.94 8.56
N GLN A 111 -3.89 -0.86 8.32
CA GLN A 111 -4.81 -0.13 9.19
C GLN A 111 -4.83 -0.68 10.61
N ALA A 112 -4.90 -2.00 10.76
CA ALA A 112 -4.92 -2.64 12.07
C ALA A 112 -3.62 -2.43 12.84
N LEU A 113 -2.47 -2.52 12.16
CA LEU A 113 -1.17 -2.24 12.76
C LEU A 113 -1.05 -0.78 13.19
N ALA A 114 -1.54 0.16 12.38
CA ALA A 114 -1.53 1.59 12.71
C ALA A 114 -2.43 1.92 13.91
N ALA A 115 -3.54 1.21 14.08
CA ALA A 115 -4.47 1.41 15.20
C ALA A 115 -4.08 0.67 16.49
N ALA A 116 -3.04 -0.17 16.46
CA ALA A 116 -2.63 -0.99 17.61
C ALA A 116 -1.59 -0.25 18.48
N ASP A 117 -2.04 0.71 19.28
CA ASP A 117 -1.17 1.57 20.11
C ASP A 117 -0.28 0.80 21.10
N GLU A 118 -0.72 -0.37 21.56
CA GLU A 118 0.01 -1.21 22.52
C GLU A 118 0.90 -2.27 21.84
N LEU A 119 0.99 -2.27 20.50
CA LEU A 119 1.79 -3.24 19.77
C LEU A 119 3.28 -2.99 19.96
N ALA A 120 3.98 -3.93 20.61
CA ALA A 120 5.43 -3.91 20.69
C ALA A 120 6.05 -3.88 19.27
N ASP A 121 7.03 -2.98 19.08
CA ASP A 121 7.71 -2.73 17.80
C ASP A 121 6.75 -2.39 16.63
N GLN A 122 5.64 -1.70 16.90
CA GLN A 122 4.63 -1.30 15.91
C GLN A 122 5.23 -0.76 14.60
N ALA A 123 6.22 0.14 14.69
CA ALA A 123 6.87 0.73 13.52
C ALA A 123 7.56 -0.31 12.61
N SER A 124 8.20 -1.33 13.19
CA SER A 124 8.84 -2.43 12.44
C SER A 124 7.79 -3.30 11.74
N TRP A 125 6.65 -3.56 12.39
CA TRP A 125 5.55 -4.29 11.77
C TRP A 125 4.92 -3.51 10.61
N ILE A 126 4.71 -2.21 10.78
CA ILE A 126 4.22 -1.33 9.71
C ILE A 126 5.20 -1.31 8.54
N GLU A 127 6.51 -1.18 8.78
CA GLU A 127 7.54 -1.22 7.72
C GLU A 127 7.47 -2.53 6.93
N ARG A 128 7.43 -3.68 7.62
CA ARG A 128 7.38 -4.99 6.97
C ARG A 128 6.08 -5.22 6.19
N ALA A 129 4.95 -4.70 6.69
CA ALA A 129 3.67 -4.78 5.98
C ALA A 129 3.67 -3.89 4.72
N THR A 130 4.14 -2.65 4.83
CA THR A 130 4.09 -1.65 3.75
C THR A 130 5.13 -1.88 2.66
N THR A 131 6.22 -2.61 2.96
CA THR A 131 7.22 -3.03 1.96
C THR A 131 6.85 -4.33 1.23
N GLY A 132 5.70 -4.93 1.56
CA GLY A 132 5.27 -6.20 1.00
C GLY A 132 6.09 -7.41 1.47
N GLU A 133 6.95 -7.26 2.50
CA GLU A 133 7.67 -8.38 3.12
C GLU A 133 6.69 -9.37 3.77
N LEU A 134 5.56 -8.86 4.28
CA LEU A 134 4.49 -9.68 4.82
C LEU A 134 3.39 -9.89 3.77
N ILE A 135 3.08 -11.16 3.51
CA ILE A 135 1.79 -11.53 2.95
C ILE A 135 0.86 -11.71 4.15
N THR A 136 -0.12 -10.83 4.25
CA THR A 136 -0.99 -10.81 5.42
C THR A 136 -2.33 -11.44 5.10
N THR A 137 -2.90 -12.10 6.10
CA THR A 137 -4.31 -12.45 6.14
C THR A 137 -4.87 -11.84 7.40
N ASN A 138 -5.93 -11.05 7.29
CA ASN A 138 -6.59 -10.52 8.48
C ASN A 138 -7.43 -11.65 9.09
N LEU A 139 -7.02 -12.14 10.25
CA LEU A 139 -7.81 -13.05 11.06
C LEU A 139 -8.49 -12.22 12.15
N LEU A 140 -9.81 -12.08 12.04
CA LEU A 140 -10.62 -11.72 13.18
C LEU A 140 -10.86 -12.99 14.00
N PRO A 141 -10.39 -13.09 15.26
CA PRO A 141 -10.90 -14.10 16.17
C PRO A 141 -12.28 -13.60 16.63
N ALA A 142 -13.32 -13.85 15.84
CA ALA A 142 -14.66 -13.42 16.22
C ALA A 142 -15.36 -14.54 17.01
N ALA A 143 -15.61 -14.31 18.29
CA ALA A 143 -16.88 -14.76 18.88
C ALA A 143 -17.93 -13.75 18.40
N VAL A 144 -18.67 -14.09 17.35
CA VAL A 144 -19.79 -13.27 16.89
C VAL A 144 -20.96 -13.57 17.81
N GLU A 145 -21.21 -12.70 18.78
CA GLU A 145 -22.50 -12.70 19.48
C GLU A 145 -23.54 -12.06 18.57
N VAL A 146 -24.36 -12.90 17.94
CA VAL A 146 -25.55 -12.46 17.20
C VAL A 146 -26.61 -12.08 18.23
N THR A 147 -26.87 -10.79 18.38
CA THR A 147 -28.03 -10.30 19.15
C THR A 147 -29.20 -10.16 18.18
N ASN A 148 -30.29 -10.89 18.44
CA ASN A 148 -31.59 -10.75 17.77
C ASN A 148 -32.40 -9.59 18.37
#